data_AF-A0AAV4ZEI5-F1
#
_entry.id   AF-A0AAV4ZEI5-F1
#
_cell.length_a   1.000
_cell.length_b   1.000
_cell.length_c   1.000
_cell.angle_alpha   90.00
_cell.angle_beta   90.00
_cell.angle_gamma   90.00
#
_symmetry.space_group_name_H-M   'P 1'
#
loop_
_entity.id
_entity.type
_entity.pdbx_description
1 polymer ?
#
loop_
_entity_poly.entity_id
_entity_poly.type
_entity_poly.pdbx_seq_one_letter_code
_entity_poly.pdbx_strand_id
1 'polypeptide(L)'
;MGIAKLFLAALAYGVVTVALFGDPAQPIGLATFWSDRLGIPYWRQVAAICVAISALVFALPRKGKIFDLLRWPIFTVLAVILPTLSVGIYADRIRHQGILVLVPDSVDESSFFKSIRKAPADFQSFLHTAAIKDCKPYAWSYRRLAFYEVPPNVAVNVLPLAWINRCGIVRSDRY
;
A
#
# COMPACT_ATOMS: atom_id res chain seq x y z
N MET A 1 1.69 28.56 -22.85
CA MET A 1 1.68 28.47 -21.38
C MET A 1 1.00 27.20 -20.82
N GLY A 2 0.02 26.61 -21.52
CA GLY A 2 -0.61 25.33 -21.11
C GLY A 2 0.33 24.11 -21.14
N ILE A 3 1.17 23.99 -22.17
CA ILE A 3 2.13 22.88 -22.32
C ILE A 3 3.10 22.79 -21.12
N ALA A 4 3.63 23.91 -20.66
CA ALA A 4 4.53 23.95 -19.50
C ALA A 4 3.85 23.46 -18.20
N LYS A 5 2.57 23.81 -18.00
CA LYS A 5 1.78 23.36 -16.83
C LYS A 5 1.57 21.85 -16.86
N LEU A 6 1.20 21.32 -18.03
CA LEU A 6 0.99 19.88 -18.23
C LEU A 6 2.30 19.10 -18.05
N PHE A 7 3.41 19.61 -18.58
CA PHE A 7 4.73 19.00 -18.41
C PHE A 7 5.14 18.94 -16.94
N LEU A 8 5.00 20.06 -16.20
CA LEU A 8 5.31 20.09 -14.77
C LEU A 8 4.39 19.17 -13.96
N ALA A 9 3.12 19.07 -14.32
CA ALA A 9 2.18 18.16 -13.68
C ALA A 9 2.54 16.69 -13.95
N ALA A 10 2.90 16.33 -15.18
CA ALA A 10 3.35 14.99 -15.54
C ALA A 10 4.67 14.62 -14.84
N LEU A 11 5.61 15.57 -14.75
CA LEU A 11 6.85 15.39 -14.00
C LEU A 11 6.56 15.19 -12.51
N ALA A 12 5.70 16.03 -11.92
CA ALA A 12 5.31 15.91 -10.52
C ALA A 12 4.62 14.58 -10.23
N TYR A 13 3.73 14.14 -11.12
CA TYR A 13 3.12 12.81 -11.08
C TYR A 13 4.19 11.72 -11.07
N GLY A 14 5.06 11.68 -12.08
CA GLY A 14 6.10 10.65 -12.19
C GLY A 14 7.00 10.58 -10.97
N VAL A 15 7.46 11.74 -10.47
CA VAL A 15 8.30 11.82 -9.26
C VAL A 15 7.55 11.27 -8.05
N VAL A 16 6.33 11.74 -7.78
CA VAL A 16 5.60 11.33 -6.56
C VAL A 16 5.18 9.87 -6.62
N THR A 17 4.80 9.36 -7.79
CA THR A 17 4.37 7.96 -7.93
C THR A 17 5.55 7.00 -7.88
N VAL A 18 6.69 7.32 -8.50
CA VAL A 18 7.91 6.52 -8.33
C VAL A 18 8.36 6.55 -6.86
N ALA A 19 8.28 7.72 -6.21
CA ALA A 19 8.63 7.85 -4.81
C ALA A 19 7.67 7.10 -3.87
N LEU A 20 6.40 6.89 -4.21
CA LEU A 20 5.44 6.20 -3.31
C LEU A 20 5.24 4.73 -3.67
N PHE A 21 5.23 4.40 -4.95
CA PHE A 21 4.85 3.11 -5.49
C PHE A 21 6.03 2.40 -6.18
N GLY A 22 7.09 3.11 -6.56
CA GLY A 22 8.20 2.55 -7.35
C GLY A 22 7.91 2.51 -8.86
N ASP A 23 6.64 2.56 -9.26
CA ASP A 23 6.19 2.58 -10.65
C ASP A 23 5.05 3.61 -10.85
N PRO A 24 5.13 4.52 -11.84
CA PRO A 24 4.07 5.47 -12.16
C PRO A 24 2.77 4.86 -12.70
N ALA A 25 2.78 3.65 -13.25
CA ALA A 25 1.57 2.97 -13.73
C ALA A 25 0.78 2.32 -12.59
N GLN A 26 1.45 1.94 -11.50
CA GLN A 26 0.87 1.21 -10.39
C GLN A 26 -0.34 1.89 -9.70
N PRO A 27 -0.32 3.20 -9.36
CA PRO A 27 -1.49 3.83 -8.74
C PRO A 27 -2.71 3.85 -9.68
N ILE A 28 -2.51 3.98 -10.99
CA ILE A 28 -3.58 3.85 -11.98
C ILE A 28 -4.14 2.43 -11.97
N GLY A 29 -3.26 1.42 -11.93
CA GLY A 29 -3.68 0.02 -11.86
C GLY A 29 -4.49 -0.29 -10.61
N LEU A 30 -4.03 0.14 -9.44
CA LEU A 30 -4.76 -0.01 -8.18
C LEU A 30 -6.13 0.68 -8.24
N ALA A 31 -6.22 1.88 -8.83
CA ALA A 31 -7.48 2.61 -8.97
C ALA A 31 -8.48 1.97 -9.95
N THR A 32 -8.01 1.15 -10.90
CA THR A 32 -8.81 0.64 -12.01
C THR A 32 -8.92 -0.89 -12.00
N PHE A 33 -7.95 -1.58 -12.60
CA PHE A 33 -7.99 -3.02 -12.88
C PHE A 33 -7.52 -3.92 -11.74
N TRP A 34 -6.84 -3.38 -10.72
CA TRP A 34 -6.46 -4.08 -9.48
C TRP A 34 -7.29 -3.63 -8.28
N SER A 35 -8.46 -3.04 -8.54
CA SER A 35 -9.28 -2.45 -7.47
C SER A 35 -9.83 -3.48 -6.47
N ASP A 36 -9.86 -4.76 -6.85
CA ASP A 36 -10.26 -5.90 -6.01
C ASP A 36 -9.14 -6.45 -5.11
N ARG A 37 -7.91 -5.93 -5.24
CA ARG A 37 -6.76 -6.38 -4.43
C ARG A 37 -6.76 -5.81 -3.00
N LEU A 38 -7.55 -4.77 -2.76
CA LEU A 38 -7.74 -4.15 -1.45
C LEU A 38 -9.17 -4.37 -0.97
N GLY A 39 -9.33 -5.15 0.09
CA GLY A 39 -10.63 -5.52 0.65
C GLY A 39 -11.32 -4.44 1.48
N ILE A 40 -10.74 -3.24 1.58
CA ILE A 40 -11.26 -2.14 2.40
C ILE A 40 -12.58 -1.62 1.83
N PRO A 41 -13.68 -1.65 2.59
CA PRO A 41 -14.95 -1.09 2.11
C PRO A 41 -14.81 0.39 1.74
N TYR A 42 -15.41 0.78 0.63
CA TYR A 42 -15.49 2.17 0.16
C TYR A 42 -14.17 2.93 -0.06
N TRP A 43 -13.03 2.23 -0.13
CA TRP A 43 -11.71 2.88 -0.25
C TRP A 43 -11.61 3.78 -1.49
N ARG A 44 -12.27 3.41 -2.60
CA ARG A 44 -12.31 4.19 -3.84
C ARG A 44 -13.05 5.51 -3.68
N GLN A 45 -14.15 5.51 -2.92
CA GLN A 45 -14.92 6.71 -2.62
C GLN A 45 -14.10 7.65 -1.74
N VAL A 46 -13.41 7.11 -0.72
CA VAL A 46 -12.47 7.91 0.10
C VAL A 46 -11.38 8.52 -0.79
N ALA A 47 -10.78 7.73 -1.69
CA ALA A 47 -9.75 8.23 -2.59
C ALA A 47 -10.28 9.32 -3.54
N ALA A 48 -11.47 9.13 -4.10
CA ALA A 48 -12.12 10.13 -4.95
C ALA A 48 -12.41 11.44 -4.20
N ILE A 49 -12.85 11.36 -2.94
CA ILE A 49 -13.05 12.52 -2.08
C ILE A 49 -11.70 13.23 -1.84
N CYS A 50 -10.61 12.50 -1.56
CA CYS A 50 -9.29 13.11 -1.42
C CYS A 50 -8.82 13.85 -2.68
N VAL A 51 -9.08 13.28 -3.86
CA VAL A 51 -8.80 13.95 -5.15
C VAL A 51 -9.66 15.21 -5.32
N ALA A 52 -10.96 15.14 -4.98
CA ALA A 52 -11.84 16.30 -5.02
C ALA A 52 -11.39 17.41 -4.06
N ILE A 53 -10.98 17.06 -2.84
CA ILE A 53 -10.40 18.00 -1.86
C ILE A 53 -9.10 18.62 -2.41
N SER A 54 -8.29 17.85 -3.14
CA SER A 54 -7.05 18.35 -3.74
C SER A 54 -7.33 19.47 -4.77
N ALA A 55 -8.48 19.43 -5.44
CA ALA A 55 -8.90 20.45 -6.40
C ALA A 55 -9.19 21.83 -5.75
N LEU A 56 -9.32 21.90 -4.42
CA LEU A 56 -9.46 23.18 -3.71
C LEU A 56 -8.27 24.12 -3.94
N VAL A 57 -7.11 23.61 -4.37
CA VAL A 57 -5.97 24.44 -4.77
C VAL A 57 -6.33 25.45 -5.88
N PHE A 58 -7.31 25.14 -6.72
CA PHE A 58 -7.79 26.04 -7.77
C PHE A 58 -8.74 27.12 -7.27
N ALA A 59 -9.39 26.92 -6.12
CA ALA A 59 -10.27 27.88 -5.49
C ALA A 59 -9.53 28.93 -4.64
N LEU A 60 -8.22 28.75 -4.40
CA LEU A 60 -7.42 29.67 -3.60
C LEU A 60 -7.28 31.04 -4.31
N PRO A 61 -7.58 32.17 -3.63
CA PRO A 61 -7.55 33.51 -4.23
C PRO A 61 -6.12 34.06 -4.47
N ARG A 62 -5.09 33.23 -4.31
CA ARG A 62 -3.69 33.61 -4.55
C ARG A 62 -3.46 33.87 -6.04
N LYS A 63 -3.09 35.12 -6.36
CA LYS A 63 -2.74 35.56 -7.72
C LYS A 63 -1.22 35.64 -7.86
N GLY A 64 -0.68 35.23 -9.00
CA GLY A 64 0.73 35.39 -9.33
C GLY A 64 1.21 34.36 -10.36
N LYS A 65 2.05 34.80 -11.31
CA LYS A 65 2.52 33.96 -12.44
C LYS A 65 3.12 32.62 -12.00
N ILE A 66 3.90 32.63 -10.91
CA ILE A 66 4.52 31.42 -10.35
C ILE A 66 3.45 30.48 -9.76
N PHE A 67 2.52 31.02 -8.97
CA PHE A 67 1.45 30.22 -8.37
C PHE A 67 0.53 29.64 -9.46
N ASP A 68 0.20 30.41 -10.49
CA ASP A 68 -0.62 29.96 -11.62
C ASP A 68 0.06 28.86 -12.46
N LEU A 69 1.40 28.81 -12.44
CA LEU A 69 2.19 27.74 -13.05
C LEU A 69 2.24 26.49 -12.15
N LEU A 70 2.40 26.67 -10.83
CA LEU A 70 2.53 25.58 -9.85
C LEU A 70 1.21 24.94 -9.41
N ARG A 71 0.05 25.58 -9.62
CA ARG A 71 -1.26 25.02 -9.24
C ARG A 71 -1.48 23.59 -9.73
N TRP A 72 -1.10 23.30 -10.98
CA TRP A 72 -1.27 21.98 -11.58
C TRP A 72 -0.36 20.92 -10.93
N PRO A 73 0.96 21.14 -10.80
CA PRO A 73 1.82 20.26 -10.00
C PRO A 73 1.34 20.04 -8.57
N ILE A 74 0.92 21.11 -7.87
CA ILE A 74 0.44 21.01 -6.49
C ILE A 74 -0.81 20.13 -6.42
N PHE A 75 -1.79 20.36 -7.32
CA PHE A 75 -2.97 19.51 -7.44
C PHE A 75 -2.57 18.05 -7.62
N THR A 76 -1.69 17.76 -8.59
CA THR A 76 -1.25 16.40 -8.90
C THR A 76 -0.60 15.72 -7.70
N VAL A 77 0.30 16.41 -7.00
CA VAL A 77 0.98 15.88 -5.82
C VAL A 77 -0.04 15.57 -4.72
N LEU A 78 -0.97 16.47 -4.43
CA LEU A 78 -2.01 16.26 -3.42
C LEU A 78 -2.97 15.12 -3.82
N ALA A 79 -3.35 15.07 -5.10
CA ALA A 79 -4.23 14.05 -5.66
C ALA A 79 -3.63 12.64 -5.62
N VAL A 80 -2.31 12.51 -5.47
CA VAL A 80 -1.65 11.23 -5.22
C VAL A 80 -1.43 11.01 -3.73
N ILE A 81 -0.88 11.99 -3.01
CA ILE A 81 -0.48 11.84 -1.61
C ILE A 81 -1.68 11.64 -0.69
N LEU A 82 -2.71 12.50 -0.78
CA LEU A 82 -3.86 12.44 0.12
C LEU A 82 -4.57 11.09 0.09
N PRO A 83 -5.01 10.55 -1.07
CA PRO A 83 -5.67 9.25 -1.08
C PRO A 83 -4.73 8.13 -0.60
N THR A 84 -3.44 8.17 -0.99
CA THR A 84 -2.46 7.15 -0.61
C THR A 84 -2.25 7.11 0.91
N LEU A 85 -2.10 8.27 1.54
CA LEU A 85 -1.95 8.37 3.00
C LEU A 85 -3.23 7.97 3.72
N SER A 86 -4.39 8.48 3.31
CA SER A 86 -5.67 8.18 3.96
C SER A 86 -6.01 6.68 3.90
N VAL A 87 -5.91 6.07 2.72
CA VAL A 87 -6.17 4.64 2.54
C VAL A 87 -5.09 3.80 3.22
N GLY A 88 -3.82 4.20 3.11
CA GLY A 88 -2.72 3.45 3.72
C GLY A 88 -2.75 3.43 5.25
N ILE A 89 -3.03 4.58 5.88
CA ILE A 89 -3.20 4.67 7.35
C ILE A 89 -4.39 3.81 7.78
N TYR A 90 -5.49 3.82 7.03
CA TYR A 90 -6.65 3.01 7.36
C TYR A 90 -6.36 1.51 7.22
N ALA A 91 -5.66 1.11 6.16
CA ALA A 91 -5.20 -0.25 5.94
C ALA A 91 -4.30 -0.75 7.09
N ASP A 92 -3.34 0.07 7.51
CA ASP A 92 -2.45 -0.27 8.64
C ASP A 92 -3.22 -0.39 9.96
N ARG A 93 -4.24 0.44 10.20
CA ARG A 93 -5.11 0.30 11.39
C ARG A 93 -5.88 -1.01 11.41
N ILE A 94 -6.49 -1.40 10.29
CA ILE A 94 -7.23 -2.68 10.20
C ILE A 94 -6.27 -3.86 10.41
N ARG A 95 -5.09 -3.81 9.79
CA ARG A 95 -4.04 -4.83 9.97
C ARG A 95 -3.61 -4.94 11.43
N HIS A 96 -3.37 -3.81 12.09
CA HIS A 96 -2.99 -3.78 13.49
C HIS A 96 -4.09 -4.35 14.40
N GLN A 97 -5.37 -4.05 14.13
CA GLN A 97 -6.49 -4.70 14.83
C GLN A 97 -6.49 -6.22 14.62
N GLY A 98 -6.19 -6.69 13.40
CA GLY A 98 -6.04 -8.11 13.11
C GLY A 98 -4.95 -8.78 13.95
N ILE A 99 -3.84 -8.09 14.21
CA ILE A 99 -2.75 -8.59 15.07
C ILE A 99 -3.24 -8.71 16.51
N LEU A 100 -3.93 -7.70 17.02
CA LEU A 100 -4.49 -7.70 18.38
C LEU A 100 -5.53 -8.81 18.58
N VAL A 101 -6.31 -9.14 17.55
CA VAL A 101 -7.28 -10.25 17.60
C VAL A 101 -6.60 -11.60 17.51
N LEU A 102 -5.57 -11.74 16.66
CA LEU A 102 -4.82 -12.99 16.53
C LEU A 102 -4.09 -13.32 17.83
N VAL A 103 -3.56 -12.32 18.54
CA VAL A 103 -2.70 -12.47 19.72
C VAL A 103 -1.52 -13.41 19.42
N PRO A 104 -0.60 -13.02 18.52
CA PRO A 104 0.51 -13.87 18.14
C PRO A 104 1.64 -13.86 19.19
N ASP A 105 2.40 -14.95 19.25
CA ASP A 105 3.63 -15.07 20.06
C ASP A 105 4.75 -14.20 19.49
N SER A 106 4.74 -13.96 18.19
CA SER A 106 5.72 -13.12 17.49
C SER A 106 5.11 -12.54 16.23
N VAL A 107 5.49 -11.30 15.90
CA VAL A 107 5.03 -10.59 14.70
C VAL A 107 6.20 -9.91 14.00
N ASP A 108 6.18 -9.93 12.67
CA ASP A 108 7.07 -9.18 11.80
C ASP A 108 6.19 -8.30 10.91
N GLU A 109 6.21 -7.00 11.20
CA GLU A 109 5.35 -6.02 10.57
C GLU A 109 6.13 -5.20 9.55
N SER A 110 5.62 -5.13 8.32
CA SER A 110 5.99 -4.08 7.37
C SER A 110 4.83 -3.11 7.21
N SER A 111 5.14 -1.81 7.17
CA SER A 111 4.13 -0.78 6.92
C SER A 111 3.45 -0.96 5.56
N PHE A 112 2.22 -0.44 5.44
CA PHE A 112 1.51 -0.43 4.17
C PHE A 112 2.31 0.28 3.05
N PHE A 113 3.03 1.35 3.37
CA PHE A 113 3.83 2.09 2.39
C PHE A 113 5.07 1.32 1.89
N LYS A 114 5.68 0.49 2.74
CA LYS A 114 6.73 -0.44 2.28
C LYS A 114 6.14 -1.55 1.43
N SER A 115 4.92 -1.96 1.77
CA SER A 115 4.16 -3.01 1.09
C SER A 115 3.70 -2.59 -0.31
N ILE A 116 3.20 -1.37 -0.47
CA ILE A 116 2.69 -0.89 -1.75
C ILE A 116 3.80 -0.81 -2.80
N ARG A 117 5.02 -0.41 -2.43
CA ARG A 117 6.18 -0.42 -3.34
C ARG A 117 6.61 -1.80 -3.85
N LYS A 118 6.20 -2.86 -3.16
CA LYS A 118 6.58 -4.23 -3.48
C LYS A 118 5.45 -5.02 -4.11
N ALA A 119 4.29 -4.40 -4.36
CA ALA A 119 3.15 -5.02 -5.01
C ALA A 119 2.99 -4.44 -6.43
N PRO A 120 2.73 -5.25 -7.48
CA PRO A 120 2.70 -6.70 -7.51
C PRO A 120 4.11 -7.28 -7.66
N ALA A 121 4.63 -7.95 -6.64
CA ALA A 121 5.71 -8.89 -6.86
C ALA A 121 5.08 -10.25 -7.17
N ASP A 122 5.34 -10.78 -8.36
CA ASP A 122 4.91 -12.14 -8.74
C ASP A 122 5.60 -13.22 -7.89
N PHE A 123 6.57 -12.84 -7.06
CA PHE A 123 7.26 -13.72 -6.12
C PHE A 123 6.73 -13.52 -4.69
N GLN A 124 6.19 -14.60 -4.10
CA GLN A 124 5.63 -14.67 -2.74
C GLN A 124 6.64 -14.47 -1.60
N SER A 125 7.86 -14.02 -1.88
CA SER A 125 8.96 -13.90 -0.92
C SER A 125 8.83 -12.71 0.04
N PHE A 126 7.82 -11.85 -0.14
CA PHE A 126 7.58 -10.72 0.75
C PHE A 126 6.22 -10.81 1.42
N LEU A 127 6.21 -11.24 2.69
CA LEU A 127 5.03 -11.12 3.54
C LEU A 127 4.92 -9.68 4.04
N HIS A 128 3.79 -9.03 3.77
CA HIS A 128 3.51 -7.68 4.27
C HIS A 128 3.46 -7.62 5.80
N THR A 129 2.93 -8.67 6.40
CA THR A 129 3.00 -8.93 7.83
C THR A 129 2.93 -10.43 8.02
N ALA A 130 3.88 -10.95 8.79
CA ALA A 130 3.91 -12.33 9.22
C ALA A 130 3.69 -12.39 10.73
N ALA A 131 3.01 -13.43 11.18
CA ALA A 131 2.78 -13.67 12.60
C ALA A 131 2.96 -15.16 12.91
N ILE A 132 3.36 -15.49 14.13
CA ILE A 132 3.36 -16.87 14.64
C ILE A 132 2.48 -16.93 15.87
N LYS A 133 1.63 -17.95 15.92
CA LYS A 133 0.82 -18.30 17.10
C LYS A 133 0.82 -19.80 17.29
N ASP A 134 1.20 -20.28 18.47
CA ASP A 134 1.29 -21.70 18.80
C ASP A 134 2.15 -22.47 17.77
N CYS A 135 3.26 -21.84 17.35
CA CYS A 135 4.14 -22.30 16.28
C CYS A 135 3.47 -22.53 14.89
N LYS A 136 2.27 -22.02 14.69
CA LYS A 136 1.63 -21.94 13.37
C LYS A 136 1.89 -20.58 12.72
N PRO A 137 2.40 -20.55 11.48
CA PRO A 137 2.67 -19.31 10.79
C PRO A 137 1.42 -18.75 10.10
N TYR A 138 1.25 -17.44 10.18
CA TYR A 138 0.16 -16.69 9.56
C TYR A 138 0.71 -15.52 8.76
N ALA A 139 0.01 -15.15 7.70
CA ALA A 139 0.29 -13.98 6.88
C ALA A 139 -0.95 -13.10 6.73
N TRP A 140 -0.73 -11.79 6.64
CA TRP A 140 -1.82 -10.84 6.43
C TRP A 140 -2.21 -10.72 4.95
N SER A 141 -3.51 -10.83 4.65
CA SER A 141 -4.05 -10.56 3.33
C SER A 141 -4.76 -9.21 3.29
N TYR A 142 -4.24 -8.23 2.54
CA TYR A 142 -4.95 -6.97 2.30
C TYR A 142 -6.23 -7.12 1.47
N ARG A 143 -6.36 -8.24 0.73
CA ARG A 143 -7.57 -8.56 -0.02
C ARG A 143 -8.70 -9.06 0.89
N ARG A 144 -8.38 -9.94 1.84
CA ARG A 144 -9.37 -10.52 2.77
C ARG A 144 -9.48 -9.76 4.09
N LEU A 145 -8.56 -8.83 4.35
CA LEU A 145 -8.40 -8.12 5.62
C LEU A 145 -8.34 -9.09 6.83
N ALA A 146 -7.62 -10.19 6.65
CA ALA A 146 -7.51 -11.24 7.64
C ALA A 146 -6.16 -11.95 7.56
N PHE A 147 -5.77 -12.55 8.68
CA PHE A 147 -4.69 -13.52 8.72
C PHE A 147 -5.14 -14.85 8.11
N TYR A 148 -4.26 -15.46 7.33
CA TYR A 148 -4.42 -16.82 6.83
C TYR A 148 -3.19 -17.66 7.21
N GLU A 149 -3.40 -18.95 7.45
CA GLU A 149 -2.32 -19.87 7.77
C GLU A 149 -1.41 -20.07 6.55
N VAL A 150 -0.10 -19.98 6.77
CA VAL A 150 0.90 -20.15 5.72
C VAL A 150 1.30 -21.62 5.66
N PRO A 151 1.15 -22.31 4.51
CA PRO A 151 1.57 -23.70 4.39
C PRO A 151 3.06 -23.86 4.68
N PRO A 152 3.50 -24.96 5.33
CA PRO A 152 4.91 -25.17 5.69
C PRO A 152 5.88 -25.02 4.50
N ASN A 153 5.48 -25.50 3.32
CA ASN A 153 6.29 -25.40 2.09
C ASN A 153 6.55 -23.95 1.64
N VAL A 154 5.65 -23.03 1.96
CA VAL A 154 5.82 -21.60 1.70
C VAL A 154 6.57 -20.95 2.87
N ALA A 155 6.17 -21.28 4.11
CA ALA A 155 6.70 -20.73 5.35
C ALA A 155 8.24 -20.77 5.44
N VAL A 156 8.85 -21.89 5.03
CA VAL A 156 10.32 -22.08 5.07
C VAL A 156 11.07 -21.05 4.22
N ASN A 157 10.47 -20.51 3.16
CA ASN A 157 11.13 -19.58 2.26
C ASN A 157 10.87 -18.09 2.60
N VAL A 158 9.90 -17.80 3.48
CA VAL A 158 9.38 -16.44 3.67
C VAL A 158 9.41 -15.95 5.12
N LEU A 159 9.57 -16.85 6.09
CA LEU A 159 9.61 -16.50 7.50
C LEU A 159 11.05 -16.21 7.97
N PRO A 160 11.21 -15.41 9.04
CA PRO A 160 12.50 -15.23 9.69
C PRO A 160 13.12 -16.56 10.13
N LEU A 161 14.43 -16.73 9.90
CA LEU A 161 15.15 -17.97 10.23
C LEU A 161 15.03 -18.35 11.72
N ALA A 162 15.04 -17.36 12.63
CA ALA A 162 14.86 -17.57 14.06
C ALA A 162 13.52 -18.27 14.40
N TRP A 163 12.46 -17.93 13.66
CA TRP A 163 11.14 -18.51 13.85
C TRP A 163 11.06 -19.93 13.30
N ILE A 164 11.63 -20.15 12.10
CA ILE A 164 11.72 -21.47 11.46
C ILE A 164 12.42 -22.45 12.41
N ASN A 165 13.56 -22.06 12.96
CA ASN A 165 14.34 -22.89 13.87
C ASN A 165 13.62 -23.14 15.21
N ARG A 166 13.03 -22.09 15.81
CA ARG A 166 12.33 -22.20 17.10
C ARG A 166 11.11 -23.12 17.03
N CYS A 167 10.37 -23.08 15.93
CA CYS A 167 9.12 -23.82 15.74
C CYS A 167 9.28 -25.11 14.93
N GLY A 168 10.50 -25.47 14.53
CA GLY A 168 10.76 -26.70 13.76
C GLY A 168 10.01 -26.75 12.43
N ILE A 169 9.85 -25.60 11.76
CA ILE A 169 9.07 -25.51 10.51
C ILE A 169 9.90 -26.15 9.39
N VAL A 170 9.41 -27.28 8.87
CA VAL A 170 10.03 -28.02 7.78
C VAL A 170 9.09 -28.12 6.58
N ARG A 171 9.66 -28.41 5.40
CA ARG A 171 8.85 -28.73 4.22
C ARG A 171 8.05 -30.01 4.49
N SER A 172 6.79 -30.01 4.07
CA SER A 172 5.91 -31.16 4.16
C SER A 172 5.79 -31.80 2.79
N ASP A 173 5.96 -33.12 2.72
CA ASP A 173 5.88 -33.90 1.47
C ASP A 173 4.43 -34.08 0.95
N ARG A 174 3.43 -33.52 1.64
CA ARG A 174 2.02 -33.63 1.25
C ARG A 174 1.56 -32.39 0.48
N TYR A 175 1.21 -32.60 -0.79
CA TYR A 175 0.33 -31.74 -1.58
C TYR A 175 -1.13 -32.06 -1.27
#